data_AF-A0A0U4YMX1-F1
#
_entry.id   AF-A0A0U4YMX1-F1
#
_cell.length_a   1.000
_cell.length_b   1.000
_cell.length_c   1.000
_cell.angle_alpha   90.00
_cell.angle_beta   90.00
_cell.angle_gamma   90.00
#
_symmetry.space_group_name_H-M   'P 1'
#
loop_
_entity.id
_entity.type
_entity.pdbx_description
1 polymer ?
#
loop_
_entity_poly.entity_id
_entity_poly.type
_entity_poly.pdbx_seq_one_letter_code
_entity_poly.pdbx_strand_id
1 'polypeptide(L)' 'MIDGANTEGFRRACEARHWLRQGYTDAAKVQELRLRIATQRGYAAADLLVEEMREQWRHRRKWIEGKGA' A
#
# COMPACT_ATOMS: atom_id res chain seq x y z
N MET A 1 -8.24 -2.90 -24.50
CA MET A 1 -8.87 -2.00 -23.51
C MET A 1 -8.11 -2.23 -22.21
N ILE A 2 -7.21 -1.31 -21.84
CA ILE A 2 -6.50 -1.43 -20.55
C ILE A 2 -7.54 -1.05 -19.49
N ASP A 3 -7.95 -2.07 -18.75
CA ASP A 3 -8.88 -1.99 -17.63
C ASP A 3 -8.45 -0.87 -16.67
N GLY A 4 -9.26 0.19 -16.55
CA GLY A 4 -8.95 1.35 -15.71
C GLY A 4 -8.74 0.96 -14.24
N ALA A 5 -9.46 -0.08 -13.78
CA ALA A 5 -9.32 -0.62 -12.43
C ALA A 5 -7.95 -1.30 -12.20
N ASN A 6 -7.38 -1.95 -13.22
CA ASN A 6 -6.03 -2.53 -13.17
C ASN A 6 -4.95 -1.45 -12.98
N THR A 7 -5.13 -0.27 -13.59
CA THR A 7 -4.16 0.83 -13.50
C THR A 7 -4.16 1.46 -12.10
N GLU A 8 -5.34 1.67 -11.52
CA GLU A 8 -5.48 2.21 -10.17
C GLU A 8 -5.02 1.23 -9.09
N GLY A 9 -5.32 -0.06 -9.26
CA GLY A 9 -4.81 -1.13 -8.41
C GLY A 9 -3.28 -1.23 -8.46
N PHE A 10 -2.69 -1.18 -9.66
CA PHE A 10 -1.23 -1.20 -9.80
C PHE A 10 -0.56 0.01 -9.14
N ARG A 11 -1.15 1.20 -9.30
CA ARG A 11 -0.67 2.43 -8.66
C ARG A 11 -0.71 2.32 -7.13
N ARG A 12 -1.81 1.77 -6.59
CA ARG A 12 -1.99 1.56 -5.15
C ARG A 12 -1.00 0.54 -4.59
N ALA A 13 -0.76 -0.57 -5.29
CA ALA A 13 0.25 -1.56 -4.89
C ALA A 13 1.67 -0.97 -4.88
N CYS A 14 1.99 -0.11 -5.85
CA CYS A 14 3.28 0.59 -5.89
C CYS A 14 3.42 1.59 -4.72
N GLU A 15 2.38 2.37 -4.46
CA GLU A 15 2.30 3.32 -3.35
C GLU A 15 2.41 2.59 -2.00
N ALA A 16 1.70 1.47 -1.83
CA ALA A 16 1.77 0.62 -0.65
C ALA A 16 3.20 0.11 -0.38
N ARG A 17 3.88 -0.42 -1.40
CA ARG A 17 5.27 -0.87 -1.27
C ARG A 17 6.23 0.26 -0.94
N HIS A 18 6.02 1.44 -1.50
CA HIS A 18 6.80 2.63 -1.19
C HIS A 18 6.70 2.97 0.30
N TRP A 19 5.48 3.04 0.84
CA TRP A 19 5.24 3.33 2.26
C TRP A 19 5.82 2.24 3.18
N LEU A 20 5.64 0.97 2.85
CA LEU A 20 6.24 -0.13 3.61
C LEU A 20 7.78 -0.04 3.64
N ARG A 21 8.41 0.33 2.53
CA ARG A 21 9.87 0.54 2.46
C ARG A 21 10.33 1.76 3.26
N GLN A 22 9.49 2.79 3.39
CA GLN A 22 9.74 3.96 4.24
C GLN A 22 9.55 3.67 5.75
N GLY A 23 9.11 2.46 6.12
CA GLY A 23 8.93 2.07 7.52
C GLY A 23 7.54 2.35 8.09
N TYR A 24 6.54 2.57 7.22
CA TYR A 24 5.11 2.62 7.61
C TYR A 24 4.57 1.20 7.78
N THR A 25 5.13 0.48 8.75
CA THR A 25 4.83 -0.93 9.05
C THR A 25 4.16 -1.10 10.40
N ASP A 26 4.23 -0.08 11.25
CA ASP A 26 3.58 -0.03 12.56
C ASP A 26 2.13 0.49 12.44
N ALA A 27 1.23 -0.03 13.26
CA ALA A 27 -0.18 0.35 13.26
C ALA A 27 -0.38 1.85 13.48
N ALA A 28 0.41 2.49 14.36
CA ALA A 28 0.33 3.93 14.60
C ALA A 28 0.71 4.72 13.33
N LYS A 29 1.85 4.37 12.71
CA LYS A 29 2.31 5.03 11.48
C LYS A 29 1.36 4.83 10.30
N VAL A 30 0.79 3.64 10.17
CA VAL A 30 -0.22 3.34 9.14
C VAL A 30 -1.49 4.15 9.38
N GLN A 31 -1.90 4.31 10.64
CA GLN A 31 -3.06 5.15 10.99
C GLN A 31 -2.81 6.63 10.69
N GLU A 32 -1.62 7.15 10.96
CA GLU A 32 -1.20 8.51 10.57
C GLU A 32 -1.21 8.69 9.05
N LEU A 33 -0.67 7.72 8.31
CA LEU A 33 -0.68 7.72 6.86
C LEU A 33 -2.12 7.70 6.31
N ARG A 34 -3.00 6.87 6.89
CA ARG A 34 -4.41 6.81 6.52
C ARG A 34 -5.09 8.16 6.66
N LEU A 35 -4.89 8.86 7.79
CA LEU A 35 -5.46 10.19 7.99
C LEU A 35 -4.91 11.20 6.98
N ARG A 36 -3.60 11.17 6.71
CA ARG A 36 -2.96 12.05 5.72
C ARG A 36 -3.47 11.83 4.30
N ILE A 37 -3.73 10.58 3.92
CA ILE A 37 -4.31 10.24 2.61
C ILE A 37 -5.81 10.59 2.59
N ALA A 38 -6.53 10.38 3.69
CA ALA A 38 -7.95 10.70 3.81
C ALA A 38 -8.22 12.20 3.63
N THR A 39 -7.35 13.06 4.16
CA THR A 39 -7.42 14.51 3.95
C THR A 39 -7.24 14.92 2.48
N GLN A 40 -6.49 14.15 1.69
CA GLN A 40 -6.19 14.48 0.29
C GLN A 40 -7.15 13.82 -0.72
N ARG A 41 -7.52 12.56 -0.48
CA ARG A 41 -8.24 11.70 -1.44
C ARG A 41 -9.51 11.07 -0.85
N GLY A 42 -9.84 11.35 0.40
CA GLY A 42 -10.99 10.79 1.12
C GLY A 42 -10.70 9.47 1.84
N TYR A 43 -11.55 9.16 2.83
CA TYR A 43 -11.39 7.96 3.66
C TYR A 43 -11.47 6.66 2.86
N ALA A 44 -12.31 6.58 1.83
CA ALA A 44 -12.43 5.38 1.00
C ALA A 44 -11.11 5.04 0.27
N ALA A 45 -10.45 6.04 -0.32
CA ALA A 45 -9.17 5.83 -0.98
C ALA A 45 -8.05 5.48 0.02
N ALA A 46 -8.08 6.08 1.21
CA ALA A 46 -7.13 5.79 2.27
C ALA A 46 -7.28 4.37 2.82
N ASP A 47 -8.52 3.91 3.03
CA ASP A 47 -8.81 2.56 3.54
C ASP A 47 -8.30 1.51 2.56
N LEU A 48 -8.64 1.67 1.28
CA LEU A 48 -8.18 0.80 0.21
C LEU A 48 -6.64 0.71 0.14
N LEU A 49 -5.94 1.82 0.36
CA LEU A 49 -4.47 1.83 0.39
C LEU A 49 -3.93 1.06 1.60
N VAL A 50 -4.55 1.20 2.76
CA VAL A 50 -4.16 0.47 3.98
C VAL A 50 -4.39 -1.03 3.83
N GLU A 51 -5.50 -1.44 3.22
CA GLU A 51 -5.77 -2.84 2.90
C GLU A 51 -4.69 -3.41 1.98
N GLU A 52 -4.38 -2.71 0.89
CA GLU A 52 -3.30 -3.09 -0.03
C GLU A 52 -1.93 -3.14 0.67
N MET A 53 -1.61 -2.18 1.54
CA MET A 53 -0.39 -2.23 2.37
C MET A 53 -0.33 -3.48 3.22
N ARG A 54 -1.45 -3.89 3.83
CA ARG A 54 -1.51 -5.09 4.65
C ARG A 54 -1.33 -6.36 3.82
N GLU A 55 -1.88 -6.40 2.60
CA GLU A 55 -1.66 -7.50 1.66
C GLU A 55 -0.21 -7.58 1.21
N GLN A 56 0.38 -6.46 0.76
CA GLN A 56 1.79 -6.40 0.37
C GLN A 56 2.73 -6.76 1.54
N TRP A 57 2.37 -6.42 2.78
CA TRP A 57 3.11 -6.82 3.98
C TRP A 57 3.01 -8.33 4.27
N ARG A 58 1.82 -8.93 4.15
CA ARG A 58 1.65 -10.39 4.27
C ARG A 58 2.45 -11.14 3.20
N HIS A 59 2.43 -10.63 1.97
CA HIS A 59 3.21 -11.16 0.86
C HIS A 59 4.65 -10.67 0.83
N ARG A 60 5.13 -9.95 1.87
CA ARG A 60 6.50 -9.41 1.90
C ARG A 60 7.55 -10.46 1.68
N ARG A 61 7.32 -11.66 2.22
CA ARG A 61 8.22 -12.79 2.09
C ARG A 61 8.47 -13.14 0.62
N LYS A 62 7.43 -13.07 -0.23
CA LYS A 62 7.50 -13.37 -1.67
C LYS A 62 8.32 -12.34 -2.49
N TRP A 63 8.38 -11.08 -2.07
CA TRP A 63 9.15 -10.04 -2.78
C TRP A 63 10.45 -9.62 -2.06
N ILE A 64 10.62 -9.94 -0.78
CA ILE A 64 11.87 -9.79 -0.02
C ILE A 64 12.78 -11.00 -0.26
N GLU A 65 12.27 -12.25 -0.23
CA GLU A 65 13.09 -13.45 -0.51
C GLU A 65 13.37 -13.65 -2.00
N GLY A 66 12.64 -13.00 -2.91
CA GLY A 66 12.95 -13.00 -4.34
C GLY A 66 14.27 -12.29 -4.72
N LYS A 67 15.02 -11.79 -3.72
CA LYS A 67 16.35 -11.17 -3.89
C LYS A 67 17.43 -11.90 -3.07
N GLY A 68 17.33 -13.23 -2.99
CA GLY A 68 18.28 -14.08 -2.29
C GLY A 68 18.18 -15.54 -2.70
N ALA A 69 18.53 -15.83 -3.97
CA ALA A 69 18.99 -17.14 -4.42
C ALA A 69 20.03 -16.91 -5.53
#